data_AF-H0A962-F1
#
_entry.id   AF-H0A962-F1
#
_cell.length_a   1.000
_cell.length_b   1.000
_cell.length_c   1.000
_cell.angle_alpha   90.00
_cell.angle_beta   90.00
_cell.angle_gamma   90.00
#
_symmetry.space_group_name_H-M   'P 1'
#
loop_
_entity.id
_entity.type
_entity.pdbx_description
1 polymer ?
#
loop_
_entity_poly.entity_id
_entity_poly.type
_entity_poly.pdbx_seq_one_letter_code
_entity_poly.pdbx_strand_id
1 'polypeptide(L)'
;MSLDDLTERFDSLETRDVAEKRLEMMKILEGLLNQIIDFEGSEVEKLEELEEKNGYLYKLSQDFLLSSSTMEKEQKLEKILNYVEKKDYT
;
A
#
# COMPACT_ATOMS: atom_id res chain seq x y z
N MET A 1 -4.65 8.43 -9.76
CA MET A 1 -5.48 7.34 -9.24
C MET A 1 -5.93 7.79 -7.88
N SER A 2 -7.21 7.65 -7.54
CA SER A 2 -7.76 8.01 -6.22
C SER A 2 -7.59 6.86 -5.23
N LEU A 3 -7.86 7.09 -3.95
CA LEU A 3 -7.92 6.03 -2.94
C LEU A 3 -9.03 5.02 -3.27
N ASP A 4 -10.21 5.50 -3.70
CA ASP A 4 -11.35 4.65 -4.05
C ASP A 4 -11.00 3.70 -5.20
N ASP A 5 -10.31 4.19 -6.24
CA ASP A 5 -9.84 3.36 -7.37
C ASP A 5 -8.89 2.24 -6.90
N LEU A 6 -8.02 2.55 -5.92
CA LEU A 6 -7.06 1.59 -5.38
C LEU A 6 -7.74 0.51 -4.54
N THR A 7 -8.74 0.90 -3.74
CA THR A 7 -9.55 -0.01 -2.94
C THR A 7 -10.39 -0.92 -3.83
N GLU A 8 -11.08 -0.37 -4.84
CA GLU A 8 -11.86 -1.17 -5.80
C GLU A 8 -10.97 -2.17 -6.56
N ARG A 9 -9.75 -1.76 -6.94
CA ARG A 9 -8.77 -2.65 -7.57
C ARG A 9 -8.31 -3.77 -6.63
N PHE A 10 -8.16 -3.48 -5.33
CA PHE A 10 -7.83 -4.48 -4.32
C PHE A 10 -8.97 -5.48 -4.09
N ASP A 11 -10.21 -5.00 -4.05
CA ASP A 11 -11.38 -5.85 -3.82
C ASP A 11 -11.70 -6.74 -5.02
N SER A 12 -11.41 -6.26 -6.24
CA SER A 12 -11.62 -7.01 -7.49
C SER A 12 -10.45 -7.92 -7.89
N LEU A 13 -9.46 -8.08 -7.02
CA LEU A 13 -8.21 -8.80 -7.29
C LEU A 13 -8.41 -10.33 -7.25
N GLU A 14 -9.16 -10.85 -8.22
CA GLU A 14 -9.36 -12.28 -8.44
C GLU A 14 -8.40 -12.81 -9.51
N THR A 15 -7.22 -13.28 -9.10
CA THR A 15 -6.31 -14.04 -9.99
C THR A 15 -5.86 -15.34 -9.35
N ARG A 16 -5.66 -16.36 -10.19
CA ARG A 16 -5.08 -17.66 -9.80
C ARG A 16 -3.56 -17.64 -9.83
N ASP A 17 -2.96 -16.64 -10.48
CA ASP A 17 -1.51 -16.47 -10.53
C ASP A 17 -1.02 -15.67 -9.31
N VAL A 18 -0.22 -16.33 -8.49
CA VAL A 18 0.32 -15.75 -7.26
C VAL A 18 1.29 -14.61 -7.55
N ALA A 19 2.09 -14.71 -8.62
CA ALA A 19 3.05 -13.68 -8.99
C ALA A 19 2.32 -12.44 -9.50
N GLU A 20 1.29 -12.62 -10.32
CA GLU A 20 0.41 -11.55 -10.77
C GLU A 20 -0.28 -10.86 -9.59
N LYS A 21 -0.87 -11.63 -8.66
CA LYS A 21 -1.51 -11.07 -7.46
C LYS A 21 -0.54 -10.19 -6.67
N ARG A 22 0.70 -10.65 -6.48
CA ARG A 22 1.74 -9.90 -5.77
C ARG A 22 2.14 -8.62 -6.49
N LEU A 23 2.30 -8.68 -7.81
CA LEU A 23 2.63 -7.51 -8.61
C LEU A 23 1.52 -6.46 -8.52
N GLU A 24 0.27 -6.88 -8.62
CA GLU A 24 -0.87 -5.96 -8.51
C GLU A 24 -0.98 -5.32 -7.12
N MET A 25 -0.77 -6.10 -6.05
CA MET A 25 -0.69 -5.55 -4.69
C MET A 25 0.46 -4.54 -4.52
N MET A 26 1.63 -4.77 -5.14
CA MET A 26 2.74 -3.81 -5.12
C MET A 26 2.35 -2.50 -5.81
N LYS A 27 1.75 -2.57 -7.00
CA LYS A 27 1.28 -1.38 -7.72
C LYS A 27 0.24 -0.58 -6.93
N ILE A 28 -0.62 -1.26 -6.16
CA ILE A 28 -1.60 -0.60 -5.30
C ILE A 28 -0.89 0.19 -4.19
N LEU A 29 0.08 -0.42 -3.51
CA LEU A 29 0.87 0.27 -2.49
C LEU A 29 1.64 1.46 -3.08
N GLU A 30 2.31 1.29 -4.22
CA GLU A 30 3.01 2.38 -4.92
C GLU A 30 2.05 3.52 -5.28
N GLY A 31 0.88 3.19 -5.82
CA GLY A 31 -0.16 4.16 -6.16
C GLY A 31 -0.67 4.94 -4.95
N LEU A 32 -0.74 4.29 -3.78
CA LEU A 32 -1.11 4.93 -2.52
C LEU A 32 -0.02 5.86 -2.00
N LEU A 33 1.23 5.38 -1.97
CA LEU A 33 2.38 6.18 -1.52
C LEU A 33 2.57 7.43 -2.38
N ASN A 34 2.34 7.33 -3.69
CA ASN A 34 2.40 8.47 -4.60
C ASN A 34 1.28 9.52 -4.36
N GLN A 35 0.17 9.15 -3.71
CA GLN A 35 -0.87 10.10 -3.34
C GLN A 35 -0.57 10.80 -2.01
N ILE A 36 0.02 10.07 -1.06
CA ILE A 36 0.28 10.57 0.29
C ILE A 36 1.57 11.40 0.35
N ILE A 37 2.54 11.02 -0.48
CA ILE A 37 3.88 11.59 -0.46
C ILE A 37 4.10 12.34 -1.76
N ASP A 38 3.95 13.66 -1.68
CA ASP A 38 4.34 14.59 -2.73
C ASP A 38 5.87 14.74 -2.75
N PHE A 39 6.54 13.67 -3.19
CA PHE A 39 7.99 13.60 -3.29
C PHE A 39 8.40 12.93 -4.60
N GLU A 40 9.19 13.64 -5.40
CA GLU A 40 9.80 13.11 -6.62
C GLU A 40 11.16 12.50 -6.29
N GLY A 41 11.15 11.25 -5.81
CA GLY A 41 12.36 10.46 -5.61
C GLY A 41 12.09 8.97 -5.59
N SER A 42 13.10 8.20 -5.18
CA SER A 42 13.03 6.73 -5.13
C SER A 42 12.01 6.23 -4.09
N GLU A 43 11.55 4.99 -4.25
CA GLU A 43 10.63 4.35 -3.28
C GLU A 43 11.20 4.28 -1.87
N VAL A 44 12.52 4.13 -1.75
CA VAL A 44 13.22 4.10 -0.45
C VAL A 44 13.11 5.46 0.23
N GLU A 45 13.42 6.54 -0.48
CA GLU A 45 13.32 7.91 0.05
C GLU A 45 11.86 8.27 0.38
N LYS A 46 10.89 7.79 -0.40
CA LYS A 46 9.46 7.93 -0.09
C LYS A 46 9.10 7.22 1.22
N LEU A 47 9.64 6.03 1.48
CA LEU A 47 9.39 5.33 2.74
C LEU A 47 10.03 6.05 3.94
N GLU A 48 11.20 6.65 3.76
CA GLU A 48 11.85 7.47 4.81
C GLU A 48 11.00 8.72 5.13
N GLU A 49 10.52 9.43 4.11
CA GLU A 49 9.61 10.58 4.29
C GLU A 49 8.27 10.17 4.96
N LEU A 50 7.79 8.95 4.66
CA LEU A 50 6.60 8.39 5.30
C LEU A 50 6.82 8.13 6.79
N GLU A 51 8.03 7.73 7.20
CA GLU A 51 8.37 7.46 8.60
C GLU A 51 8.15 8.71 9.46
N GLU A 52 8.61 9.87 8.99
CA GLU A 52 8.47 11.15 9.70
C GLU A 52 7.00 11.62 9.78
N LYS A 53 6.21 11.41 8.71
CA LYS A 53 4.82 11.86 8.63
C LYS A 53 3.84 10.91 9.30
N ASN A 54 4.08 9.61 9.17
CA ASN A 54 3.17 8.57 9.58
C ASN A 54 3.88 7.24 9.88
N GLY A 55 4.52 7.18 11.05
CA GLY A 55 5.25 5.99 11.50
C GLY A 55 4.43 4.69 11.55
N TYR A 56 3.11 4.77 11.75
CA TYR A 56 2.25 3.59 11.71
C TYR A 56 2.08 3.06 10.28
N LEU A 57 1.76 3.95 9.34
CA LEU A 57 1.63 3.60 7.92
C LEU A 57 2.97 3.13 7.36
N TYR A 58 4.07 3.79 7.72
CA TYR A 58 5.43 3.32 7.42
C TYR A 58 5.68 1.89 7.88
N LYS A 59 5.36 1.58 9.15
CA LYS A 59 5.54 0.23 9.68
C LYS A 59 4.71 -0.81 8.93
N LEU A 60 3.46 -0.47 8.60
CA LEU A 60 2.60 -1.35 7.79
C LEU A 60 3.16 -1.58 6.38
N SER A 61 3.64 -0.53 5.72
CA SER A 61 4.26 -0.61 4.39
C SER A 61 5.52 -1.47 4.41
N GLN A 62 6.39 -1.32 5.41
CA GLN A 62 7.56 -2.19 5.57
C GLN A 62 7.17 -3.64 5.79
N ASP A 63 6.21 -3.90 6.68
CA ASP A 63 5.73 -5.26 6.94
C ASP A 63 5.17 -5.89 5.66
N PHE A 64 4.43 -5.12 4.85
CA PHE A 64 3.93 -5.57 3.55
C PHE A 64 5.10 -5.96 2.64
N LEU A 65 6.11 -5.10 2.47
CA LEU A 65 7.25 -5.34 1.57
C LEU A 65 8.04 -6.60 1.96
N LEU A 66 8.29 -6.78 3.25
CA LEU A 66 9.08 -7.89 3.81
C LEU A 66 8.30 -9.21 3.92
N SER A 67 6.97 -9.18 3.85
CA SER A 67 6.15 -10.39 3.94
C SER A 67 6.42 -11.32 2.76
N SER A 68 6.76 -12.57 3.04
CA SER A 68 7.01 -13.59 2.01
C SER A 68 5.73 -14.32 1.59
N SER A 69 4.67 -14.25 2.41
CA SER A 69 3.36 -14.85 2.15
C SER A 69 2.45 -13.90 1.38
N THR A 70 1.76 -14.41 0.36
CA THR A 70 0.77 -13.62 -0.40
C THR A 70 -0.41 -13.23 0.47
N MET A 71 -0.85 -14.14 1.34
CA MET A 71 -1.95 -13.91 2.28
C MET A 71 -1.60 -12.84 3.30
N GLU A 72 -0.35 -12.83 3.80
CA GLU A 72 0.10 -11.78 4.73
C GLU A 72 0.17 -10.42 4.02
N LYS A 73 0.68 -10.38 2.78
CA LYS A 73 0.67 -9.16 1.97
C LYS A 73 -0.73 -8.62 1.78
N GLU A 74 -1.70 -9.49 1.47
CA GLU A 74 -3.11 -9.12 1.31
C GLU A 74 -3.69 -8.51 2.59
N GLN A 75 -3.52 -9.18 3.74
CA GLN A 75 -3.97 -8.67 5.04
C GLN A 75 -3.30 -7.35 5.44
N LYS A 76 -2.03 -7.16 5.06
CA LYS A 76 -1.30 -5.92 5.35
C LYS A 76 -1.78 -4.78 4.45
N LEU A 77 -1.99 -5.05 3.16
CA LEU A 77 -2.51 -4.07 2.22
C LEU A 77 -3.93 -3.64 2.58
N GLU A 78 -4.80 -4.57 2.95
CA GLU A 78 -6.13 -4.28 3.47
C GLU A 78 -6.08 -3.35 4.69
N LYS A 79 -5.17 -3.61 5.63
CA LYS A 79 -4.97 -2.73 6.81
C LYS A 79 -4.48 -1.34 6.43
N ILE A 80 -3.60 -1.25 5.43
CA ILE A 80 -3.08 0.02 4.91
C ILE A 80 -4.21 0.86 4.32
N LEU A 81 -5.00 0.29 3.41
CA LEU A 81 -6.12 0.98 2.76
C LEU A 81 -7.15 1.46 3.77
N ASN A 82 -7.59 0.56 4.67
CA ASN A 82 -8.53 0.89 5.76
C ASN A 82 -8.01 1.99 6.70
N TYR A 83 -6.69 2.03 6.95
CA TYR A 83 -6.09 3.03 7.81
C TYR A 83 -6.08 4.41 7.13
N VAL A 84 -5.71 4.47 5.85
CA VAL A 84 -5.71 5.73 5.09
C VAL A 84 -7.11 6.27 4.92
N GLU A 85 -8.07 5.43 4.54
CA GLU A 85 -9.48 5.80 4.41
C GLU A 85 -9.99 6.47 5.70
N LYS A 86 -9.78 5.83 6.87
CA LYS A 86 -10.20 6.41 8.16
C LYS A 86 -9.51 7.73 8.48
N LYS A 87 -8.25 7.91 8.05
CA LYS A 87 -7.45 9.11 8.29
C LYS A 87 -7.93 10.27 7.43
N ASP A 88 -8.36 10.04 6.19
CA ASP A 88 -8.87 11.08 5.28
C ASP A 88 -10.22 11.66 5.74
N TYR A 89 -10.99 10.94 6.55
CA TYR A 89 -12.24 11.41 7.16
C TYR A 89 -12.07 12.12 8.53
N THR A 90 -10.84 12.37 9.00
CA THR A 90 -10.56 13.03 10.30
C THR A 90 -9.83 14.36 10.13
#